data_AF-A0AAD9Q4R4-F1
#
_entry.id   AF-A0AAD9Q4R4-F1
#
_cell.length_a   1.000
_cell.length_b   1.000
_cell.length_c   1.000
_cell.angle_alpha   90.00
_cell.angle_beta   90.00
_cell.angle_gamma   90.00
#
_symmetry.space_group_name_H-M   'P 1'
#
loop_
_entity.id
_entity.type
_entity.pdbx_description
1 polymer ?
#
loop_
_entity_poly.entity_id
_entity_poly.type
_entity_poly.pdbx_seq_one_letter_code
_entity_poly.pdbx_strand_id
1 'polypeptide(L)'
;MYMKITPSMTTNHELVEDAMVKAVELAMKFVSDRAYDVARVACARLADIKCYEQAGELYLGVEMVKEAIDVYIQGELWPKAKRCAAEMAPKYEQYVEEAYVAFLKQKGQAEQLVDVDVIAGLDMMVQRGQWEKAIETAEQQMLTKHDLPFFSVIA
;
A
#
# COMPACT_ATOMS: atom_id res chain seq x y z
N MET A 1 -32.42 20.20 10.63
CA MET A 1 -31.89 19.47 11.80
C MET A 1 -32.23 17.98 11.65
N TYR A 2 -31.46 17.23 10.86
CA TYR A 2 -31.61 15.78 10.72
C TYR A 2 -30.25 15.10 10.80
N MET A 3 -29.64 15.21 11.98
CA MET A 3 -28.44 14.48 12.37
C MET A 3 -28.88 13.48 13.45
N LYS A 4 -29.48 12.36 13.00
CA LYS A 4 -29.85 11.22 13.86
C LYS A 4 -29.69 9.90 13.11
N ILE A 5 -28.55 9.71 12.46
CA ILE A 5 -28.14 8.36 12.05
C ILE A 5 -27.07 7.93 13.04
N THR A 6 -27.55 7.30 14.12
CA THR A 6 -26.75 6.69 15.19
C THR A 6 -26.09 5.41 14.66
N PRO A 7 -24.91 4.98 15.16
CA PRO A 7 -24.11 3.85 14.63
C PRO A 7 -24.73 2.45 14.79
N SER A 8 -26.02 2.36 15.10
CA SER A 8 -26.71 1.12 15.47
C SER A 8 -27.72 0.63 14.42
N MET A 9 -27.76 1.22 13.22
CA MET A 9 -28.77 0.92 12.19
C MET A 9 -28.23 0.69 10.78
N THR A 10 -27.10 0.02 10.65
CA THR A 10 -26.88 -0.81 9.44
C THR A 10 -25.86 -1.91 9.70
N THR A 11 -26.35 -3.14 9.81
CA THR A 11 -25.56 -4.38 9.72
C THR A 11 -25.17 -4.71 8.27
N ASN A 12 -25.48 -3.82 7.32
CA ASN A 12 -25.18 -3.98 5.90
C ASN A 12 -24.05 -3.03 5.50
N HIS A 13 -22.82 -3.52 5.64
CA HIS A 13 -21.63 -2.83 5.13
C HIS A 13 -21.76 -2.51 3.63
N GLU A 14 -22.45 -3.37 2.88
CA GLU A 14 -22.75 -3.19 1.45
C GLU A 14 -23.56 -1.91 1.15
N LEU A 15 -24.51 -1.54 2.00
CA LEU A 15 -25.32 -0.32 1.78
C LEU A 15 -24.50 0.95 2.05
N VAL A 16 -23.58 0.89 3.01
CA VAL A 16 -22.67 2.00 3.30
C VAL A 16 -21.71 2.17 2.14
N GLU A 17 -21.15 1.07 1.63
CA GLU A 17 -20.29 1.07 0.44
C GLU A 17 -21.00 1.69 -0.77
N ASP A 18 -22.17 1.17 -1.13
CA ASP A 18 -22.97 1.65 -2.27
C ASP A 18 -23.32 3.14 -2.15
N ALA A 19 -23.67 3.60 -0.95
CA ALA A 19 -24.01 4.99 -0.70
C ALA A 19 -22.79 5.91 -0.85
N MET A 20 -21.62 5.46 -0.39
CA MET A 20 -20.37 6.24 -0.50
C MET A 20 -19.90 6.35 -1.94
N VAL A 21 -19.95 5.25 -2.72
CA VAL A 21 -19.62 5.27 -4.15
C VAL A 21 -20.52 6.25 -4.89
N LYS A 22 -21.84 6.15 -4.69
CA LYS A 22 -22.82 7.06 -5.30
C LYS A 22 -22.61 8.52 -4.88
N ALA A 23 -22.22 8.76 -3.63
CA ALA A 23 -21.97 10.11 -3.12
C ALA A 23 -20.75 10.76 -3.80
N VAL A 24 -19.65 10.01 -3.96
CA VAL A 24 -18.44 10.51 -4.64
C VAL A 24 -18.70 10.70 -6.13
N GLU A 25 -19.36 9.75 -6.81
CA GLU A 25 -19.73 9.92 -8.21
C GLU A 25 -20.61 11.15 -8.45
N LEU A 26 -21.59 11.39 -7.58
CA LEU A 26 -22.46 12.56 -7.67
C LEU A 26 -21.67 13.84 -7.42
N ALA A 27 -20.74 13.83 -6.45
CA ALA A 27 -19.87 14.96 -6.20
C ALA A 27 -18.96 15.25 -7.41
N MET A 28 -18.37 14.23 -8.03
CA MET A 28 -17.60 14.39 -9.27
C MET A 28 -18.43 14.95 -10.42
N LYS A 29 -19.68 14.49 -10.59
CA LYS A 29 -20.57 14.92 -11.69
C LYS A 29 -21.15 16.32 -11.51
N PHE A 30 -21.48 16.72 -10.29
CA PHE A 30 -22.26 17.93 -10.03
C PHE A 30 -21.50 19.02 -9.27
N VAL A 31 -20.43 18.68 -8.55
CA VAL A 31 -19.71 19.59 -7.67
C VAL A 31 -18.21 19.24 -7.61
N SER A 32 -17.50 19.38 -8.73
CA SER A 32 -16.07 19.05 -8.84
C SER A 32 -15.19 19.73 -7.78
N ASP A 33 -15.52 20.97 -7.39
CA ASP A 33 -14.80 21.72 -6.33
C ASP A 33 -14.87 21.05 -4.95
N ARG A 34 -15.91 20.24 -4.67
CA ARG A 34 -16.09 19.53 -3.39
C ARG A 34 -15.90 18.03 -3.51
N ALA A 35 -15.60 17.51 -4.70
CA ALA A 35 -15.39 16.08 -4.92
C ALA A 35 -14.27 15.54 -4.01
N TYR A 36 -13.20 16.33 -3.81
CA TYR A 36 -12.09 16.01 -2.91
C TYR A 36 -12.53 15.86 -1.45
N ASP A 37 -13.31 16.81 -0.93
CA ASP A 37 -13.78 16.77 0.47
C ASP A 37 -14.74 15.60 0.70
N VAL A 38 -15.63 15.34 -0.27
CA VAL A 38 -16.57 14.22 -0.22
C VAL A 38 -15.82 12.89 -0.26
N ALA A 39 -14.81 12.75 -1.14
CA ALA A 39 -13.96 11.57 -1.20
C ALA A 39 -13.25 11.31 0.12
N ARG A 40 -12.68 12.35 0.77
CA ARG A 40 -12.02 12.18 2.08
C ARG A 40 -12.96 11.66 3.16
N VAL A 41 -14.17 12.20 3.23
CA VAL A 41 -15.17 11.75 4.22
C VAL A 41 -15.66 10.34 3.90
N ALA A 42 -15.95 10.05 2.63
CA ALA A 42 -16.41 8.74 2.18
C ALA A 42 -15.37 7.65 2.43
N CYS A 43 -14.13 7.88 2.03
CA CYS A 43 -13.05 6.92 2.20
C CYS A 43 -12.65 6.74 3.67
N ALA A 44 -12.71 7.77 4.51
CA ALA A 44 -12.53 7.60 5.95
C ALA A 44 -13.59 6.66 6.56
N ARG A 45 -14.85 6.78 6.12
CA ARG A 45 -15.93 5.88 6.55
C ARG A 45 -15.76 4.46 6.02
N LEU A 46 -15.25 4.31 4.80
CA LEU A 46 -14.91 3.01 4.22
C LEU A 46 -13.75 2.34 4.96
N ALA A 47 -12.74 3.11 5.38
CA ALA A 47 -11.65 2.61 6.22
C ALA A 47 -12.15 2.12 7.59
N ASP A 48 -13.13 2.81 8.19
CA ASP A 48 -13.76 2.38 9.46
C ASP A 48 -14.41 0.98 9.35
N ILE A 49 -14.97 0.64 8.19
CA ILE A 49 -15.56 -0.68 7.91
C ILE A 49 -14.57 -1.69 7.29
N LYS A 50 -13.28 -1.34 7.22
CA LYS A 50 -12.19 -2.13 6.60
C LYS A 50 -12.33 -2.37 5.09
N CYS A 51 -13.13 -1.57 4.39
CA CYS A 51 -13.28 -1.58 2.93
C CYS A 51 -12.20 -0.71 2.27
N TYR A 52 -10.93 -1.09 2.44
CA TYR A 52 -9.79 -0.32 1.92
C TYR A 52 -9.66 -0.36 0.40
N GLU A 53 -10.14 -1.45 -0.22
CA GLU A 53 -10.12 -1.64 -1.67
C GLU A 53 -10.94 -0.57 -2.39
N GLN A 54 -12.21 -0.46 -2.01
CA GLN A 54 -13.14 0.52 -2.58
C GLN A 54 -12.76 1.95 -2.25
N ALA A 55 -12.25 2.19 -1.03
CA ALA A 55 -11.76 3.51 -0.64
C ALA A 55 -10.59 3.97 -1.53
N GLY A 56 -9.67 3.07 -1.87
CA GLY A 56 -8.58 3.38 -2.80
C GLY A 56 -9.07 3.66 -4.21
N GLU A 57 -10.03 2.87 -4.73
CA GLU A 57 -10.62 3.10 -6.06
C GLU A 57 -11.33 4.45 -6.17
N LEU A 58 -12.07 4.84 -5.13
CA LEU A 58 -12.71 6.16 -5.07
C LEU A 58 -11.70 7.30 -5.07
N TYR A 59 -10.60 7.18 -4.32
CA TYR A 59 -9.54 8.18 -4.35
C TYR A 59 -8.87 8.27 -5.72
N LEU A 60 -8.64 7.14 -6.40
CA LEU A 60 -8.12 7.13 -7.77
C LEU A 60 -9.09 7.81 -8.75
N GLY A 61 -10.40 7.63 -8.58
CA GLY A 61 -11.43 8.29 -9.38
C GLY A 61 -11.40 9.82 -9.27
N VAL A 62 -10.99 10.37 -8.13
CA VAL A 62 -10.84 11.82 -7.90
C VAL A 62 -9.37 12.28 -8.09
N GLU A 63 -8.54 11.46 -8.73
CA GLU A 63 -7.11 11.73 -8.99
C GLU A 63 -6.25 11.94 -7.73
N MET A 64 -6.74 11.52 -6.55
CA MET A 64 -6.04 11.59 -5.26
C MET A 64 -5.16 10.35 -5.05
N VAL A 65 -4.13 10.21 -5.89
CA VAL A 65 -3.28 9.00 -5.92
C VAL A 65 -2.54 8.77 -4.60
N LYS A 66 -2.11 9.84 -3.92
CA LYS A 66 -1.39 9.73 -2.65
C LYS A 66 -2.28 9.11 -1.57
N GLU A 67 -3.50 9.61 -1.43
CA GLU A 67 -4.46 9.14 -0.45
C GLU A 67 -4.93 7.72 -0.76
N ALA A 68 -5.05 7.35 -2.04
CA ALA A 68 -5.29 5.97 -2.44
C ALA A 68 -4.18 5.03 -1.96
N ILE A 69 -2.91 5.42 -2.17
CA ILE A 69 -1.74 4.67 -1.71
C ILE A 69 -1.75 4.51 -0.19
N ASP A 70 -1.98 5.58 0.57
CA ASP A 70 -2.02 5.56 2.03
C ASP A 70 -3.09 4.58 2.56
N VAL A 71 -4.27 4.56 1.93
CA VAL A 71 -5.36 3.65 2.29
C VAL A 71 -5.02 2.20 1.95
N TYR A 72 -4.39 1.95 0.81
CA TYR A 72 -3.93 0.61 0.46
C TYR A 72 -2.85 0.11 1.43
N ILE A 73 -1.93 0.97 1.86
CA ILE A 73 -0.93 0.65 2.88
C ILE A 73 -1.63 0.29 4.20
N GLN A 74 -2.61 1.11 4.63
CA GLN A 74 -3.38 0.85 5.85
C GLN A 74 -4.16 -0.47 5.79
N GLY A 75 -4.64 -0.85 4.61
CA GLY A 75 -5.33 -2.11 4.36
C GLY A 75 -4.42 -3.33 4.14
N GLU A 76 -3.09 -3.18 4.28
CA GLU A 76 -2.09 -4.21 3.91
C GLU A 76 -2.20 -4.68 2.43
N LEU A 77 -2.77 -3.84 1.55
CA LEU A 77 -2.96 -4.11 0.11
C LEU A 77 -1.72 -3.69 -0.71
N TRP A 78 -0.55 -4.23 -0.34
CA TRP A 78 0.74 -3.88 -0.93
C TRP A 78 0.84 -4.03 -2.46
N PRO A 79 0.28 -5.08 -3.10
CA PRO A 79 0.34 -5.21 -4.56
C PRO A 79 -0.36 -4.06 -5.28
N LYS A 80 -1.51 -3.61 -4.75
CA LYS A 80 -2.27 -2.49 -5.30
C LYS A 80 -1.56 -1.17 -5.05
N ALA A 81 -1.03 -0.95 -3.86
CA ALA A 81 -0.24 0.24 -3.53
C ALA A 81 0.97 0.40 -4.46
N LYS A 82 1.75 -0.68 -4.66
CA LYS A 82 2.93 -0.67 -5.54
C LYS A 82 2.54 -0.42 -7.00
N ARG A 83 1.48 -1.07 -7.48
CA ARG A 83 0.99 -0.85 -8.85
C ARG A 83 0.53 0.60 -9.06
N CYS A 84 -0.23 1.15 -8.11
CA CYS A 84 -0.67 2.54 -8.18
C CYS A 84 0.51 3.52 -8.17
N ALA A 85 1.51 3.29 -7.31
CA ALA A 85 2.72 4.09 -7.31
C ALA A 85 3.46 4.00 -8.66
N ALA A 86 3.65 2.80 -9.21
CA ALA A 86 4.38 2.61 -10.46
C ALA A 86 3.67 3.19 -11.69
N GLU A 87 2.35 2.99 -11.80
CA GLU A 87 1.59 3.42 -12.99
C GLU A 87 1.20 4.90 -12.92
N MET A 88 0.84 5.42 -11.74
CA MET A 88 0.21 6.74 -11.62
C MET A 88 1.10 7.79 -10.97
N ALA A 89 1.97 7.41 -10.02
CA ALA A 89 2.79 8.37 -9.29
C ALA A 89 4.15 7.78 -8.88
N PRO A 90 5.10 7.65 -9.81
CA PRO A 90 6.40 7.01 -9.58
C PRO A 90 7.18 7.63 -8.41
N LYS A 91 6.95 8.92 -8.15
CA LYS A 91 7.50 9.65 -6.99
C LYS A 91 7.16 9.04 -5.63
N TYR A 92 6.12 8.21 -5.54
CA TYR A 92 5.70 7.55 -4.30
C TYR A 92 6.11 6.06 -4.25
N GLU A 93 6.81 5.52 -5.25
CA GLU A 93 7.30 4.13 -5.21
C GLU A 93 8.18 3.90 -3.99
N GLN A 94 9.18 4.77 -3.79
CA GLN A 94 10.07 4.71 -2.64
C GLN A 94 9.30 4.79 -1.31
N TYR A 95 8.26 5.63 -1.24
CA TYR A 95 7.43 5.74 -0.04
C TYR A 95 6.67 4.45 0.27
N VAL A 96 6.09 3.80 -0.74
CA VAL A 96 5.42 2.49 -0.57
C VAL A 96 6.43 1.42 -0.17
N GLU A 97 7.63 1.46 -0.75
CA GLU A 97 8.71 0.52 -0.46
C GLU A 97 9.21 0.66 0.98
N GLU A 98 9.48 1.88 1.45
CA GLU A 98 9.85 2.17 2.83
C GLU A 98 8.78 1.72 3.84
N ALA A 99 7.50 1.99 3.54
CA ALA A 99 6.38 1.52 4.36
C ALA A 99 6.28 -0.02 4.38
N TYR A 100 6.53 -0.67 3.24
CA TYR A 100 6.54 -2.13 3.13
C TYR A 100 7.69 -2.75 3.93
N VAL A 101 8.89 -2.18 3.85
CA VAL A 101 10.06 -2.56 4.65
C VAL A 101 9.76 -2.44 6.16
N ALA A 102 9.16 -1.32 6.59
CA ALA A 102 8.77 -1.13 7.99
C ALA A 102 7.75 -2.17 8.47
N PHE A 103 6.77 -2.50 7.63
CA PHE A 103 5.78 -3.53 7.92
C PHE A 103 6.39 -4.93 8.00
N LEU A 104 7.28 -5.29 7.08
CA LEU A 104 8.01 -6.56 7.09
C LEU A 104 8.91 -6.68 8.31
N LYS A 105 9.55 -5.58 8.76
CA LYS A 105 10.29 -5.53 10.03
C LYS A 105 9.38 -5.81 11.22
N GLN A 106 8.17 -5.25 11.25
CA GLN A 106 7.21 -5.46 12.33
C GLN A 106 6.64 -6.89 12.37
N LYS A 107 6.24 -7.46 11.23
CA LYS A 107 5.84 -8.89 11.13
C LYS A 107 7.03 -9.83 11.31
N GLY A 108 8.24 -9.30 11.14
CA GLY A 108 9.49 -10.04 11.17
C GLY A 108 9.60 -11.05 10.04
N GLN A 109 9.18 -10.68 8.83
CA GLN A 109 9.31 -11.51 7.64
C GLN A 109 10.67 -11.25 6.99
N ALA A 110 11.72 -11.87 7.56
CA ALA A 110 13.11 -11.56 7.20
C ALA A 110 13.46 -11.97 5.75
N GLU A 111 12.92 -13.08 5.25
CA GLU A 111 13.16 -13.56 3.88
C GLU A 111 12.65 -12.55 2.83
N GLN A 112 11.41 -12.05 2.98
CA GLN A 112 10.84 -11.04 2.08
C GLN A 112 11.49 -9.65 2.25
N LEU A 113 12.07 -9.40 3.43
CA LEU A 113 12.78 -8.15 3.68
C LEU A 113 14.10 -8.11 2.91
N VAL A 114 14.77 -9.25 2.72
CA VAL A 114 16.01 -9.32 1.94
C VAL A 114 15.80 -8.88 0.50
N ASP A 115 14.66 -9.22 -0.11
CA ASP A 115 14.36 -8.86 -1.51
C ASP A 115 14.30 -7.34 -1.74
N VAL A 116 14.01 -6.57 -0.69
CA VAL A 116 13.84 -5.11 -0.75
C VAL A 116 15.02 -4.39 -0.09
N ASP A 117 15.44 -4.87 1.07
CA ASP A 117 16.55 -4.36 1.88
C ASP A 117 17.35 -5.54 2.45
N VAL A 118 18.31 -6.00 1.65
CA VAL A 118 19.22 -7.12 1.99
C VAL A 118 19.84 -6.95 3.37
N ILE A 119 20.30 -5.75 3.71
CA ILE A 119 21.01 -5.49 4.97
C ILE A 119 20.05 -5.65 6.14
N ALA A 120 18.88 -5.00 6.09
CA ALA A 120 17.90 -5.11 7.16
C ALA A 120 17.31 -6.52 7.29
N GLY A 121 17.14 -7.24 6.17
CA GLY A 121 16.71 -8.64 6.15
C GLY A 121 17.71 -9.55 6.86
N LEU A 122 19.00 -9.41 6.53
CA LEU A 122 20.07 -10.17 7.15
C LEU A 122 20.22 -9.85 8.65
N ASP A 123 20.20 -8.57 9.02
CA ASP A 123 20.25 -8.14 10.43
C ASP A 123 19.11 -8.79 11.24
N MET A 124 17.92 -8.90 10.66
CA MET A 124 16.77 -9.53 11.31
C MET A 124 16.89 -11.05 11.42
N MET A 125 17.48 -11.74 10.43
CA MET A 125 17.77 -13.18 10.50
C MET A 125 18.84 -13.49 11.55
N VAL A 126 19.87 -12.66 11.60
CA VAL A 126 20.97 -12.70 12.57
C VAL A 126 20.42 -12.57 14.00
N GLN A 127 19.59 -11.56 14.27
CA GLN A 127 18.97 -11.37 15.59
C GLN A 127 18.10 -12.54 16.04
N ARG A 128 17.53 -13.30 15.08
CA ARG A 128 16.73 -14.50 15.35
C ARG A 128 17.56 -15.77 15.53
N GLY A 129 18.88 -15.70 15.39
CA GLY A 129 19.78 -16.84 15.47
C GLY A 129 19.78 -17.72 14.22
N GLN A 130 19.19 -17.27 13.11
CA GLN A 130 19.14 -18.01 11.84
C GLN A 130 20.38 -17.73 10.99
N TRP A 131 21.57 -17.92 11.58
CA TRP A 131 22.85 -17.55 10.98
C TRP A 131 23.15 -18.30 9.68
N GLU A 132 22.87 -19.60 9.63
CA GLU A 132 23.10 -20.42 8.42
C GLU A 132 22.30 -19.89 7.22
N LYS A 133 21.01 -19.61 7.43
CA LYS A 133 20.14 -19.02 6.40
C LYS A 133 20.58 -17.62 6.01
N ALA A 134 21.01 -16.79 6.98
CA ALA A 134 21.49 -15.45 6.71
C ALA A 134 22.74 -15.49 5.80
N ILE A 135 23.69 -16.38 6.09
CA ILE A 135 24.91 -16.55 5.30
C ILE A 135 24.56 -17.05 3.89
N GLU A 136 23.72 -18.07 3.77
CA GLU A 136 23.29 -18.60 2.47
C GLU A 136 22.60 -17.52 1.62
N THR A 137 21.71 -16.75 2.23
CA THR A 137 21.01 -15.66 1.55
C THR A 137 21.96 -14.52 1.14
N ALA A 138 22.92 -14.18 2.01
CA ALA A 138 23.94 -13.19 1.72
C ALA A 138 24.87 -13.64 0.57
N GLU A 139 25.27 -14.91 0.56
CA GLU A 139 26.08 -15.49 -0.51
C GLU A 139 25.33 -15.46 -1.84
N GLN A 140 24.07 -15.89 -1.86
CA GLN A 140 23.23 -15.83 -3.07
C GLN A 140 23.09 -14.40 -3.60
N GLN A 141 22.87 -13.41 -2.72
CA GLN A 141 22.75 -11.99 -3.10
C GLN A 141 24.09 -11.34 -3.50
N MET A 142 25.20 -11.81 -2.95
CA MET A 142 26.55 -11.38 -3.37
C MET A 142 26.90 -11.96 -4.74
N LEU A 143 26.56 -13.23 -4.99
CA LEU A 143 26.76 -13.89 -6.28
C LEU A 143 25.96 -13.17 -7.38
N THR A 144 24.69 -12.83 -7.14
CA THR A 144 23.88 -12.12 -8.15
C THR A 144 24.39 -10.71 -8.48
N LYS A 145 24.99 -9.98 -7.53
CA LYS A 145 25.60 -8.66 -7.79
C LYS A 145 27.00 -8.76 -8.39
N HIS A 146 27.74 -9.82 -8.09
CA HIS A 146 29.10 -10.05 -8.60
C HIS A 146 29.11 -10.78 -9.97
N ASP A 147 28.01 -11.44 -10.33
CA ASP A 147 27.79 -12.11 -11.62
C ASP A 147 27.14 -11.20 -12.68
N LEU A 148 27.15 -9.86 -12.51
CA LEU A 148 27.12 -8.98 -13.69
C LEU A 148 28.50 -9.07 -14.34
N PRO A 149 28.64 -9.85 -15.42
CA PRO A 149 29.95 -10.11 -15.92
C PRO A 149 30.41 -8.87 -16.66
N PHE A 150 31.68 -8.52 -16.45
CA PHE A 150 32.52 -7.77 -17.37
C PHE A 150 32.59 -8.38 -18.81
N PHE A 151 31.67 -9.27 -19.20
CA PHE A 151 31.54 -9.89 -20.52
C PHE A 151 30.79 -8.99 -21.53
N SER A 152 31.23 -7.75 -21.67
CA SER A 152 31.00 -7.00 -22.92
C SER A 152 32.18 -6.14 -23.37
N VAL A 153 33.36 -6.24 -22.73
CA VAL A 153 34.51 -5.38 -23.10
C VAL A 153 35.57 -6.06 -23.97
N ILE A 154 35.52 -7.36 -24.25
CA ILE A 154 36.44 -7.96 -25.23
C ILE A 154 35.75 -9.02 -26.10
N ALA A 155 35.13 -8.56 -27.19
CA ALA A 155 35.05 -9.28 -28.47
C ALA A 155 34.82 -8.27 -29.60
#